data_AF-A0A352D7H6-F1
#
_entry.id   AF-A0A352D7H6-F1
#
_cell.length_a   1.000
_cell.length_b   1.000
_cell.length_c   1.000
_cell.angle_alpha   90.00
_cell.angle_beta   90.00
_cell.angle_gamma   90.00
#
_symmetry.space_group_name_H-M   'P 1'
#
loop_
_entity.id
_entity.type
_entity.pdbx_description
1 polymer ?
#
loop_
_entity_poly.entity_id
_entity_poly.type
_entity_poly.pdbx_seq_one_letter_code
_entity_poly.pdbx_strand_id
1 'polypeptide(L)'
;FSRVRRFERGFYDGTVIDGARFFRKEAFARVGGFDETMSGPEDWDIDKKIKALGRIALLPAAGELPPGWPMREFILARGVGPDGLAAVVYHNEAEFDVFKYLSKKSYYARSFDGYISKWGAGDADIRRQFGLWYRYFGVFLENGKWKTLLAHPLRCAGMYFLRFAVGVAFLRSKLGGANT
;
A
#
# COMPACT_ATOMS: atom_id res chain seq x y z
N PHE A 1 8.96 -1.45 -14.37
CA PHE A 1 8.77 -1.60 -12.91
C PHE A 1 7.32 -1.78 -12.46
N SER A 2 6.29 -1.46 -13.26
CA SER A 2 4.88 -1.62 -12.86
C SER A 2 4.52 -3.06 -12.46
N ARG A 3 5.06 -4.09 -13.15
CA ARG A 3 4.87 -5.50 -12.75
C ARG A 3 5.47 -5.81 -11.37
N VAL A 4 6.61 -5.19 -11.03
CA VAL A 4 7.25 -5.32 -9.71
C VAL A 4 6.40 -4.64 -8.64
N ARG A 5 5.83 -3.46 -8.92
CA ARG A 5 4.92 -2.76 -8.01
C ARG A 5 3.63 -3.53 -7.75
N ARG A 6 3.02 -4.09 -8.80
CA ARG A 6 1.84 -4.95 -8.65
C ARG A 6 2.17 -6.19 -7.83
N PHE A 7 3.32 -6.80 -8.08
CA PHE A 7 3.82 -7.92 -7.30
C PHE A 7 3.97 -7.55 -5.82
N GLU A 8 4.66 -6.45 -5.50
CA GLU A 8 4.83 -5.93 -4.13
C GLU A 8 3.48 -5.65 -3.43
N ARG A 9 2.55 -4.97 -4.13
CA ARG A 9 1.24 -4.60 -3.57
C ARG A 9 0.39 -5.82 -3.20
N GLY A 10 0.47 -6.91 -3.96
CA GLY A 10 -0.28 -8.14 -3.67
C GLY A 10 0.09 -8.79 -2.32
N PHE A 11 1.20 -8.38 -1.70
CA PHE A 11 1.54 -8.81 -0.34
C PHE A 11 0.86 -7.98 0.75
N TYR A 12 0.30 -6.82 0.42
CA TYR A 12 -0.20 -5.86 1.40
C TYR A 12 -1.68 -6.01 1.69
N ASP A 13 -2.44 -6.63 0.79
CA ASP A 13 -3.88 -6.81 0.92
C ASP A 13 -4.25 -7.40 2.28
N GLY A 14 -5.14 -6.72 3.00
CA GLY A 14 -5.63 -7.14 4.31
C GLY A 14 -4.60 -7.05 5.45
N THR A 15 -3.45 -6.43 5.22
CA THR A 15 -2.44 -6.16 6.25
C THR A 15 -2.52 -4.71 6.71
N VAL A 16 -1.84 -4.39 7.81
CA VAL A 16 -1.72 -3.01 8.32
C VAL A 16 -0.96 -2.05 7.40
N ILE A 17 -0.36 -2.56 6.33
CA ILE A 17 0.29 -1.75 5.30
C ILE A 17 -0.74 -1.19 4.31
N ASP A 18 -1.83 -1.91 4.09
CA ASP A 18 -2.94 -1.45 3.27
C ASP A 18 -3.92 -0.62 4.10
N GLY A 19 -4.71 0.20 3.43
CA GLY A 19 -5.73 1.05 4.04
C GLY A 19 -7.08 0.80 3.38
N ALA A 20 -8.16 0.89 4.16
CA ALA A 20 -9.51 0.77 3.64
C ALA A 20 -9.80 1.78 2.50
N ARG A 21 -10.53 1.33 1.48
CA ARG A 21 -10.91 2.15 0.29
C ARG A 21 -12.39 2.48 0.22
N PHE A 22 -13.22 1.70 0.92
CA PHE A 22 -14.66 1.86 0.96
C PHE A 22 -15.10 1.92 2.41
N PHE A 23 -15.96 2.89 2.72
CA PHE A 23 -16.42 3.15 4.08
C PHE A 23 -17.95 3.24 4.07
N ARG A 24 -18.59 2.73 5.12
CA ARG A 24 -20.00 3.06 5.38
C ARG A 24 -20.09 4.54 5.72
N LYS A 25 -21.05 5.25 5.11
CA LYS A 25 -21.21 6.70 5.31
C LYS A 25 -21.36 7.05 6.80
N GLU A 26 -22.15 6.27 7.55
CA GLU A 26 -22.35 6.56 8.97
C GLU A 26 -21.06 6.35 9.78
N ALA A 27 -20.29 5.30 9.49
CA ALA A 27 -19.03 5.04 10.17
C ALA A 27 -17.99 6.12 9.86
N PHE A 28 -17.86 6.52 8.59
CA PHE A 28 -16.96 7.60 8.16
C PHE A 28 -17.29 8.93 8.84
N ALA A 29 -18.58 9.30 8.87
CA ALA A 29 -19.03 10.51 9.53
C ALA A 29 -18.81 10.45 11.05
N ARG A 30 -19.09 9.29 11.68
CA ARG A 30 -18.93 9.09 13.12
C ARG A 30 -17.49 9.23 13.59
N VAL A 31 -16.51 8.83 12.77
CA VAL A 31 -15.09 9.01 13.10
C VAL A 31 -14.52 10.39 12.73
N GLY A 32 -15.34 11.28 12.18
CA GLY A 32 -14.93 12.61 11.76
C GLY A 32 -14.10 12.65 10.46
N GLY A 33 -14.15 11.59 9.65
CA GLY A 33 -13.47 11.53 8.35
C GLY A 33 -11.93 11.57 8.40
N PHE A 34 -11.34 12.03 7.29
CA PHE A 34 -9.89 12.22 7.16
C PHE A 34 -9.42 13.41 8.00
N ASP A 35 -8.23 13.30 8.58
CA ASP A 35 -7.57 14.41 9.24
C ASP A 35 -6.86 15.27 8.19
N GLU A 36 -7.44 16.43 7.88
CA GLU A 36 -6.96 17.34 6.83
C GLU A 36 -5.59 17.97 7.15
N THR A 37 -5.11 17.82 8.39
CA THR A 37 -3.78 18.30 8.80
C THR A 37 -2.65 17.31 8.44
N MET A 38 -3.00 16.13 7.93
CA MET A 38 -2.06 15.04 7.63
C MET A 38 -1.99 14.78 6.12
N SER A 39 -0.79 14.49 5.61
CA SER A 39 -0.59 14.12 4.20
C SER A 39 0.52 13.07 4.07
N GLY A 40 0.17 11.87 3.63
CA GLY A 40 0.93 10.62 3.70
C GLY A 40 0.22 9.48 4.48
N PRO A 41 0.04 9.59 5.80
CA PRO A 41 -0.53 8.55 6.65
C PRO A 41 -2.04 8.68 6.86
N GLU A 42 -2.75 9.59 6.18
CA GLU A 42 -4.19 9.83 6.33
C GLU A 42 -5.03 8.56 6.09
N ASP A 43 -4.63 7.73 5.14
CA ASP A 43 -5.25 6.42 4.88
C ASP A 43 -5.12 5.49 6.09
N TRP A 44 -3.98 5.49 6.77
CA TRP A 44 -3.75 4.67 7.96
C TRP A 44 -4.46 5.25 9.19
N ASP A 45 -4.51 6.58 9.30
CA ASP A 45 -5.24 7.27 10.36
C ASP A 45 -6.73 6.92 10.34
N ILE A 46 -7.37 7.07 9.19
CA ILE A 46 -8.80 6.74 9.07
C ILE A 46 -9.06 5.25 9.25
N ASP A 47 -8.17 4.38 8.76
CA ASP A 47 -8.27 2.93 8.93
C ASP A 47 -8.27 2.55 10.42
N LYS A 48 -7.36 3.15 11.22
CA LYS A 48 -7.35 2.97 12.68
C LYS A 48 -8.61 3.49 13.36
N LYS A 49 -9.11 4.67 12.97
CA LYS A 49 -10.37 5.20 13.52
C LYS A 49 -11.55 4.27 13.24
N ILE A 50 -11.65 3.74 12.03
CA ILE A 50 -12.73 2.83 11.63
C ILE A 50 -12.61 1.48 12.35
N LYS A 51 -11.40 0.96 12.55
CA LYS A 51 -11.15 -0.25 13.35
C LYS A 51 -11.67 -0.15 14.79
N ALA A 52 -11.73 1.06 15.36
CA ALA A 52 -12.32 1.28 16.68
C ALA A 52 -13.85 1.11 16.69
N LEU A 53 -14.52 1.24 15.54
CA LEU A 53 -15.96 1.02 15.40
C LEU A 53 -16.33 -0.41 15.00
N GLY A 54 -15.41 -1.15 14.37
CA GLY A 54 -15.69 -2.52 13.93
C GLY A 54 -14.63 -3.12 13.02
N ARG A 55 -14.93 -4.30 12.46
CA ARG A 55 -14.02 -5.04 11.60
C ARG A 55 -13.97 -4.48 10.18
N ILE A 56 -12.76 -4.35 9.65
CA ILE A 56 -12.50 -4.11 8.23
C ILE A 56 -12.19 -5.45 7.56
N ALA A 57 -12.71 -5.66 6.34
CA ALA A 57 -12.52 -6.89 5.59
C ALA A 57 -12.26 -6.60 4.11
N LEU A 58 -11.56 -7.51 3.45
CA LEU A 58 -11.40 -7.49 1.99
C LEU A 58 -12.70 -7.95 1.33
N LEU A 59 -13.09 -7.25 0.26
CA LEU A 59 -14.16 -7.70 -0.61
C LEU A 59 -13.60 -8.76 -1.58
N PRO A 60 -14.37 -9.79 -1.91
CA PRO A 60 -13.94 -10.79 -2.89
C PRO A 60 -13.79 -10.12 -4.26
N ALA A 61 -12.62 -10.29 -4.88
CA ALA A 61 -12.49 -10.12 -6.32
C ALA A 61 -13.17 -11.34 -6.96
N ALA A 62 -14.46 -11.20 -7.29
CA ALA A 62 -15.26 -12.27 -7.86
C ALA A 62 -16.09 -11.74 -9.02
N GLY A 63 -16.46 -12.66 -9.90
CA GLY A 63 -17.30 -12.41 -11.06
C GLY A 63 -16.52 -12.40 -12.38
N GLU A 64 -17.27 -12.28 -13.47
CA GLU A 64 -16.76 -12.19 -14.83
C GLU A 64 -16.91 -10.76 -15.35
N LEU A 65 -15.92 -10.31 -16.11
CA LEU A 65 -16.05 -9.03 -16.79
C LEU A 65 -17.23 -9.08 -17.76
N PRO A 66 -17.97 -7.98 -17.94
CA PRO A 66 -19.02 -7.91 -18.95
C PRO A 66 -18.48 -8.29 -20.33
N PRO A 67 -19.23 -9.11 -21.12
CA PRO A 67 -18.88 -9.37 -22.51
C PRO A 67 -18.66 -8.05 -23.27
N GLY A 68 -17.55 -7.96 -24.00
CA GLY A 68 -17.22 -6.75 -24.77
C GLY A 68 -16.74 -5.56 -23.93
N TRP A 69 -16.28 -5.74 -22.68
CA TRP A 69 -15.72 -4.65 -21.89
C TRP A 69 -14.55 -3.95 -22.64
N PRO A 70 -14.65 -2.65 -22.97
CA PRO A 70 -13.73 -1.99 -23.91
C PRO A 70 -12.26 -2.00 -23.48
N MET A 71 -11.99 -2.11 -22.18
CA MET A 71 -10.64 -2.04 -21.62
C MET A 71 -9.95 -3.41 -21.52
N ARG A 72 -10.60 -4.51 -21.93
CA ARG A 72 -10.06 -5.87 -21.82
C ARG A 72 -8.69 -6.00 -22.49
N GLU A 73 -8.61 -5.63 -23.77
CA GLU A 73 -7.37 -5.69 -24.54
C GLU A 73 -6.31 -4.74 -23.98
N PHE A 74 -6.72 -3.56 -23.49
CA PHE A 74 -5.81 -2.59 -22.88
C PHE A 74 -5.10 -3.17 -21.65
N ILE A 75 -5.82 -3.81 -20.74
CA ILE A 75 -5.25 -4.37 -19.50
C ILE A 75 -4.43 -5.64 -19.76
N LEU A 76 -4.85 -6.47 -20.73
CA LEU A 76 -4.13 -7.67 -21.16
C LEU A 76 -2.76 -7.30 -21.73
N ALA A 77 -2.71 -6.29 -22.62
CA ALA A 77 -1.46 -5.75 -23.16
C ALA A 77 -0.52 -5.21 -22.07
N ARG A 78 -1.04 -4.86 -20.89
CA ARG A 78 -0.29 -4.38 -19.72
C ARG A 78 -0.03 -5.47 -18.69
N GLY A 79 -0.26 -6.73 -19.06
CA GLY A 79 0.03 -7.92 -18.27
C GLY A 79 -0.89 -8.09 -17.06
N VAL A 80 -2.14 -7.65 -17.16
CA VAL A 80 -3.20 -7.91 -16.18
C VAL A 80 -4.18 -8.91 -16.79
N GLY A 81 -4.23 -10.12 -16.24
CA GLY A 81 -5.27 -11.10 -16.57
C GLY A 81 -6.55 -10.72 -15.83
N PRO A 82 -7.70 -10.57 -16.51
CA PRO A 82 -8.95 -10.16 -15.88
C PRO A 82 -9.71 -11.28 -15.16
N ASP A 83 -9.27 -12.53 -15.30
CA ASP A 83 -10.03 -13.70 -14.85
C ASP A 83 -10.25 -13.64 -13.33
N GLY A 84 -11.52 -13.67 -12.91
CA GLY A 84 -11.92 -13.51 -11.50
C GLY A 84 -11.78 -12.10 -10.93
N LEU A 85 -11.44 -11.09 -11.75
CA LEU A 85 -11.23 -9.70 -11.31
C LEU A 85 -12.35 -8.75 -11.78
N ALA A 86 -13.60 -9.19 -11.83
CA ALA A 86 -14.70 -8.32 -12.29
C ALA A 86 -15.04 -7.18 -11.32
N ALA A 87 -14.97 -7.44 -10.01
CA ALA A 87 -15.30 -6.48 -8.96
C ALA A 87 -14.06 -5.75 -8.41
N VAL A 88 -13.18 -5.23 -9.29
CA VAL A 88 -11.96 -4.51 -8.88
C VAL A 88 -11.84 -3.14 -9.54
N VAL A 89 -11.02 -2.27 -8.94
CA VAL A 89 -10.62 -1.00 -9.54
C VAL A 89 -9.26 -1.17 -10.20
N TYR A 90 -9.21 -1.01 -11.52
CA TYR A 90 -7.96 -1.06 -12.27
C TYR A 90 -7.23 0.29 -12.21
N HIS A 91 -6.04 0.29 -11.62
CA HIS A 91 -5.16 1.45 -11.63
C HIS A 91 -4.21 1.39 -12.84
N ASN A 92 -4.21 2.43 -13.67
CA ASN A 92 -3.22 2.56 -14.72
C ASN A 92 -1.88 3.03 -14.15
N GLU A 93 -0.98 2.07 -13.91
CA GLU A 93 0.41 2.31 -13.49
C GLU A 93 1.42 2.04 -14.64
N ALA A 94 0.99 2.11 -15.91
CA ALA A 94 1.84 1.74 -17.05
C ALA A 94 3.11 2.61 -17.14
N GLU A 95 3.00 3.90 -16.83
CA GLU A 95 4.08 4.87 -16.83
C GLU A 95 4.74 4.98 -15.45
N PHE A 96 5.29 3.88 -14.96
CA PHE A 96 5.98 3.89 -13.67
C PHE A 96 7.38 4.49 -13.78
N ASP A 97 7.55 5.68 -13.21
CA ASP A 97 8.84 6.33 -13.03
C ASP A 97 9.37 6.13 -11.60
N VAL A 98 10.58 5.59 -11.47
CA VAL A 98 11.20 5.26 -10.18
C VAL A 98 11.52 6.54 -9.39
N PHE A 99 12.00 7.59 -10.03
CA PHE A 99 12.38 8.83 -9.35
C PHE A 99 11.16 9.57 -8.83
N LYS A 100 10.12 9.76 -9.66
CA LYS A 100 8.83 10.33 -9.25
C LYS A 100 8.21 9.53 -8.12
N TYR A 101 8.30 8.20 -8.18
CA TYR A 101 7.85 7.32 -7.11
C TYR A 101 8.62 7.55 -5.79
N LEU A 102 9.95 7.57 -5.83
CA LEU A 102 10.78 7.79 -4.64
C LEU A 102 10.54 9.18 -4.04
N SER A 103 10.49 10.23 -4.86
CA SER A 103 10.18 11.59 -4.41
C SER A 103 8.82 11.67 -3.72
N LYS A 104 7.79 11.02 -4.28
CA LYS A 104 6.47 10.91 -3.65
C LYS A 104 6.54 10.20 -2.29
N LYS A 105 7.34 9.13 -2.17
CA LYS A 105 7.53 8.41 -0.89
C LYS A 105 8.28 9.23 0.15
N SER A 106 9.29 10.02 -0.24
CA SER A 106 9.98 10.95 0.66
C SER A 106 9.08 12.09 1.11
N TYR A 107 8.13 12.56 0.28
CA TYR A 107 7.16 13.56 0.68
C TYR A 107 6.26 13.07 1.84
N TYR A 108 5.71 11.86 1.72
CA TYR A 108 4.87 11.26 2.77
C TYR A 108 5.59 11.06 4.11
N ALA A 109 6.92 10.89 4.07
CA ALA A 109 7.70 10.71 5.28
C ALA A 109 7.67 11.90 6.24
N ARG A 110 7.36 13.10 5.74
CA ARG A 110 7.38 14.34 6.53
C ARG A 110 6.30 14.41 7.61
N SER A 111 5.20 13.70 7.42
CA SER A 111 4.04 13.70 8.34
C SER A 111 3.98 12.45 9.22
N PHE A 112 4.95 11.54 9.10
CA PHE A 112 4.98 10.30 9.89
C PHE A 112 5.14 10.57 11.38
N ASP A 113 5.95 11.54 11.78
CA ASP A 113 6.16 11.84 13.21
C ASP A 113 4.86 12.32 13.88
N GLY A 114 4.04 13.09 13.18
CA GLY A 114 2.71 13.50 13.66
C GLY A 114 1.77 12.31 13.83
N TYR A 115 1.73 11.40 12.86
CA TYR A 115 0.93 10.18 12.93
C TYR A 115 1.39 9.21 14.03
N ILE A 116 2.71 9.02 14.19
CA ILE A 116 3.30 8.20 15.25
C ILE A 116 3.01 8.80 16.63
N SER A 117 3.09 10.13 16.76
CA SER A 117 2.79 10.82 18.02
C SER A 117 1.30 10.71 18.38
N LYS A 118 0.42 10.83 17.38
CA LYS A 118 -1.04 10.72 17.55
C LYS A 118 -1.49 9.37 18.10
N TRP A 119 -0.96 8.28 17.55
CA TRP A 119 -1.37 6.91 17.92
C TRP A 119 -0.43 6.22 18.92
N GLY A 120 0.76 6.76 19.12
CA GLY A 120 1.79 6.23 20.01
C GLY A 120 2.69 5.19 19.34
N ALA A 121 4.01 5.34 19.53
CA ALA A 121 5.02 4.42 18.99
C ALA A 121 4.91 2.97 19.53
N GLY A 122 4.20 2.77 20.64
CA GLY A 122 3.92 1.46 21.22
C GLY A 122 2.80 0.67 20.53
N ASP A 123 1.98 1.34 19.71
CA ASP A 123 0.84 0.73 19.04
C ASP A 123 1.27 -0.38 18.07
N ALA A 124 0.51 -1.47 18.04
CA ALA A 124 0.86 -2.67 17.28
C ALA A 124 0.82 -2.45 15.76
N ASP A 125 -0.05 -1.57 15.26
CA ASP A 125 -0.10 -1.23 13.84
C ASP A 125 1.06 -0.28 13.50
N ILE A 126 1.33 0.72 14.34
CA ILE A 126 2.48 1.64 14.19
C ILE A 126 3.80 0.87 14.12
N ARG A 127 4.02 -0.07 15.05
CA ARG A 127 5.22 -0.93 15.07
C ARG A 127 5.38 -1.74 13.79
N ARG A 128 4.29 -2.21 13.18
CA ARG A 128 4.33 -2.97 11.92
C ARG A 128 4.46 -2.05 10.69
N GLN A 129 3.80 -0.90 10.69
CA GLN A 129 3.83 0.08 9.60
C GLN A 129 5.21 0.72 9.42
N PHE A 130 5.92 0.98 10.52
CA PHE A 130 7.24 1.63 10.49
C PHE A 130 8.40 0.70 10.85
N GLY A 131 8.14 -0.47 11.43
CA GLY A 131 9.17 -1.42 11.81
C GLY A 131 9.87 -2.05 10.61
N LEU A 132 11.20 -1.93 10.55
CA LEU A 132 12.03 -2.48 9.48
C LEU A 132 11.78 -3.98 9.26
N TRP A 133 11.69 -4.76 10.34
CA TRP A 133 11.44 -6.19 10.25
C TRP A 133 10.16 -6.52 9.47
N TYR A 134 9.04 -5.91 9.87
CA TYR A 134 7.76 -6.19 9.21
C TYR A 134 7.72 -5.66 7.77
N ARG A 135 8.34 -4.49 7.52
CA ARG A 135 8.32 -3.81 6.22
C ARG A 135 9.24 -4.42 5.15
N TYR A 136 10.21 -5.22 5.55
CA TYR A 136 11.15 -5.90 4.63
C TYR A 136 11.00 -7.41 4.65
N PHE A 137 10.46 -8.00 5.72
CA PHE A 137 10.37 -9.44 5.87
C PHE A 137 8.95 -9.88 6.26
N GLY A 138 8.44 -9.41 7.40
CA GLY A 138 7.20 -9.93 7.99
C GLY A 138 6.02 -10.00 7.00
N VAL A 139 5.70 -8.88 6.35
CA VAL A 139 4.58 -8.77 5.41
C VAL A 139 4.70 -9.72 4.19
N PHE A 140 5.92 -10.11 3.83
CA PHE A 140 6.20 -10.97 2.67
C PHE A 140 6.27 -12.46 3.02
N LEU A 141 6.46 -12.80 4.30
CA LEU A 141 6.64 -14.18 4.76
C LEU A 141 5.40 -14.76 5.44
N GLU A 142 4.55 -13.91 6.02
CA GLU A 142 3.34 -14.33 6.75
C GLU A 142 2.33 -15.08 5.86
N ASN A 143 1.48 -15.90 6.47
CA ASN A 143 0.31 -16.52 5.84
C ASN A 143 0.61 -17.27 4.52
N GLY A 144 1.82 -17.86 4.40
CA GLY A 144 2.23 -18.59 3.21
C GLY A 144 2.65 -17.73 2.02
N LYS A 145 2.69 -16.40 2.16
CA LYS A 145 3.10 -15.46 1.10
C LYS A 145 4.52 -15.72 0.58
N TRP A 146 5.39 -16.33 1.40
CA TRP A 146 6.74 -16.75 0.99
C TRP A 146 6.75 -17.65 -0.25
N LYS A 147 5.70 -18.46 -0.46
CA LYS A 147 5.57 -19.31 -1.66
C LYS A 147 5.53 -18.46 -2.93
N THR A 148 4.86 -17.31 -2.89
CA THR A 148 4.79 -16.34 -4.00
C THR A 148 6.14 -15.70 -4.30
N LEU A 149 6.99 -15.51 -3.28
CA LEU A 149 8.37 -15.03 -3.48
C LEU A 149 9.20 -16.05 -4.26
N LEU A 150 9.15 -17.32 -3.86
CA LEU A 150 9.91 -18.40 -4.51
C LEU A 150 9.43 -18.67 -5.93
N ALA A 151 8.12 -18.57 -6.19
CA ALA A 151 7.56 -18.75 -7.52
C ALA A 151 7.95 -17.64 -8.52
N HIS A 152 8.43 -16.49 -8.04
CA HIS A 152 8.67 -15.30 -8.86
C HIS A 152 10.00 -14.59 -8.54
N PRO A 153 11.15 -15.26 -8.72
CA PRO A 153 12.45 -14.77 -8.25
C PRO A 153 12.87 -13.42 -8.87
N LEU A 154 12.61 -13.21 -10.16
CA LEU A 154 12.92 -11.93 -10.83
C LEU A 154 12.08 -10.76 -10.30
N ARG A 155 10.79 -11.01 -9.98
CA ARG A 155 9.90 -9.97 -9.41
C ARG A 155 10.28 -9.69 -7.97
N CYS A 156 10.66 -10.72 -7.22
CA CYS A 156 11.19 -10.63 -5.87
C CYS A 156 12.47 -9.77 -5.81
N ALA A 157 13.44 -10.03 -6.69
CA ALA A 157 14.66 -9.23 -6.77
C ALA A 157 14.36 -7.75 -7.08
N GLY A 158 13.50 -7.48 -8.06
CA GLY A 158 13.06 -6.11 -8.38
C GLY A 158 12.34 -5.42 -7.22
N MET A 159 11.51 -6.16 -6.47
CA MET A 159 10.78 -5.65 -5.32
C MET A 159 11.74 -5.26 -4.20
N TYR A 160 12.69 -6.13 -3.85
CA TYR A 160 13.69 -5.83 -2.82
C TYR A 160 14.61 -4.68 -3.21
N PHE A 161 15.01 -4.60 -4.49
CA PHE A 161 15.72 -3.43 -5.01
C PHE A 161 14.92 -2.14 -4.77
N LEU A 162 13.62 -2.13 -5.09
CA LEU A 162 12.77 -0.96 -4.90
C LEU A 162 12.59 -0.60 -3.42
N ARG A 163 12.38 -1.60 -2.56
CA ARG A 163 12.27 -1.42 -1.10
C ARG A 163 13.57 -0.85 -0.52
N PHE A 164 14.72 -1.31 -0.99
CA PHE A 164 16.01 -0.75 -0.61
C PHE A 164 16.14 0.70 -1.06
N ALA A 165 15.81 1.01 -2.32
CA ALA A 165 15.84 2.37 -2.85
C ALA A 165 14.93 3.34 -2.07
N VAL A 166 13.73 2.89 -1.66
CA VAL A 166 12.85 3.67 -0.77
C VAL A 166 13.50 3.93 0.58
N GLY A 167 14.17 2.93 1.17
CA GLY A 167 14.91 3.08 2.42
C GLY A 167 16.02 4.14 2.30
N VAL A 168 16.82 4.08 1.23
CA VAL A 168 17.86 5.08 0.94
C VAL A 168 17.25 6.48 0.74
N ALA A 169 16.16 6.59 -0.03
CA ALA A 169 15.49 7.87 -0.27
C ALA A 169 14.93 8.48 1.04
N PHE A 170 14.37 7.65 1.92
CA PHE A 170 13.90 8.08 3.24
C PHE A 170 15.03 8.60 4.13
N LEU A 171 16.15 7.85 4.21
CA LEU A 171 17.32 8.26 4.98
C LEU A 171 17.90 9.58 4.45
N ARG A 172 17.99 9.73 3.12
CA ARG A 172 18.43 10.98 2.48
C ARG A 172 17.50 12.14 2.78
N SER A 173 16.17 11.96 2.72
CA SER A 173 15.23 13.03 3.05
C SER A 173 15.30 13.44 4.52
N LYS A 174 15.58 12.51 5.43
CA LYS A 174 15.73 12.79 6.86
C LYS A 174 17.03 13.54 7.16
N LEU A 175 18.13 13.16 6.50
CA LEU A 175 19.43 13.84 6.62
C LEU A 175 19.40 15.23 5.96
N GLY A 176 18.72 15.39 4.83
CA GLY A 176 18.60 16.68 4.14
C GLY A 176 17.63 17.67 4.81
N GLY A 177 16.69 17.18 5.63
CA GLY A 177 15.79 18.01 6.43
C GLY A 177 16.36 18.44 7.79
N ALA A 178 17.56 17.99 8.17
CA ALA A 178 18.21 18.35 9.42
C ALA A 178 19.01 19.68 9.36
N ASN A 179 18.92 20.42 8.25
CA ASN A 179 19.65 21.67 8.00
C ASN A 179 18.73 22.87 7.68
N THR A 180 17.50 22.89 8.20
CA THR A 180 16.62 24.07 8.21
C THR A 180 15.93 24.21 9.54
#